data_AF-A0A1I3IKB2-F1
#
_entry.id   AF-A0A1I3IKB2-F1
#
_cell.length_a   1.000
_cell.length_b   1.000
_cell.length_c   1.000
_cell.angle_alpha   90.00
_cell.angle_beta   90.00
_cell.angle_gamma   90.00
#
_symmetry.space_group_name_H-M   'P 1'
#
loop_
_entity.id
_entity.type
_entity.pdbx_description
1 polymer ?
#
loop_
_entity_poly.entity_id
_entity_poly.type
_entity_poly.pdbx_seq_one_letter_code
_entity_poly.pdbx_strand_id
1 'polypeptide(L)'
;MNRNVPHASSRAAAALLIAAAIGFVPALVRAQTPAPAAPAATGNEQEQAAPPVDPSFSAWSLAQQCRDKDNNAHAQCIGAIRGVIHGYQYGVLFLGERAALPANETQRVSLCLRGVPVSSIVDEFVADAAQVSDDSLKRTPAEVAVLGSVHLHHACN
;
A
#
# COMPACT_ATOMS: atom_id res chain seq x y z
N MET A 1 15.70 -44.96 -16.83
CA MET A 1 16.96 -44.25 -16.48
C MET A 1 16.58 -43.09 -15.57
N ASN A 2 16.74 -43.29 -14.26
CA ASN A 2 16.35 -42.36 -13.20
C ASN A 2 17.62 -41.70 -12.67
N ARG A 3 17.71 -40.37 -12.62
CA ARG A 3 18.89 -39.68 -12.09
C ARG A 3 18.48 -38.63 -11.06
N ASN A 4 18.41 -39.09 -9.81
CA ASN A 4 18.47 -38.27 -8.61
C ASN A 4 19.89 -37.74 -8.44
N VAL A 5 20.07 -36.44 -8.24
CA VAL A 5 21.28 -35.90 -7.60
C VAL A 5 20.88 -34.77 -6.65
N PRO A 6 20.91 -34.98 -5.31
CA PRO A 6 20.80 -33.91 -4.34
C PRO A 6 22.17 -33.28 -4.10
N HIS A 7 22.27 -31.95 -4.20
CA HIS A 7 23.44 -31.23 -3.72
C HIS A 7 23.29 -30.93 -2.24
N ALA A 8 24.12 -31.60 -1.45
CA ALA A 8 24.25 -31.45 -0.02
C ALA A 8 24.99 -30.14 0.34
N SER A 9 24.37 -29.40 1.26
CA SER A 9 24.93 -28.67 2.41
C SER A 9 26.37 -28.13 2.35
N SER A 10 26.51 -26.83 2.65
CA SER A 10 27.67 -26.30 3.36
C SER A 10 27.19 -25.46 4.54
N ARG A 11 27.31 -26.05 5.73
CA ARG A 11 27.21 -25.34 7.01
C ARG A 11 28.51 -24.57 7.21
N ALA A 12 28.42 -23.28 7.54
CA ALA A 12 29.50 -22.56 8.19
C ALA A 12 28.92 -21.91 9.46
N ALA A 13 29.23 -22.53 10.60
CA ALA A 13 29.08 -21.93 11.90
C ALA A 13 30.38 -21.16 12.21
N ALA A 14 30.26 -19.91 12.63
CA ALA A 14 31.32 -19.21 13.34
C ALA A 14 30.66 -18.31 14.40
N ALA A 15 30.78 -18.75 15.65
CA ALA A 15 30.54 -17.95 16.83
C ALA A 15 31.81 -17.15 17.16
N LEU A 16 31.67 -15.93 17.69
CA LEU A 16 32.32 -15.52 18.94
C LEU A 16 31.90 -14.09 19.35
N LEU A 17 31.80 -13.97 20.67
CA LEU A 17 31.29 -12.90 21.54
C LEU A 17 32.22 -11.67 21.62
N ILE A 18 31.71 -10.51 22.06
CA ILE A 18 32.04 -9.85 23.37
C ILE A 18 31.65 -8.33 23.41
N ALA A 19 31.07 -7.96 24.57
CA ALA A 19 31.08 -6.67 25.32
C ALA A 19 30.30 -5.41 24.88
N ALA A 20 29.20 -5.21 25.61
CA ALA A 20 28.76 -4.01 26.36
C ALA A 20 29.50 -2.66 26.21
N ALA A 21 28.71 -1.61 26.01
CA ALA A 21 28.84 -0.35 26.74
C ALA A 21 27.48 0.38 26.83
N ILE A 22 27.16 0.81 28.04
CA ILE A 22 25.93 1.46 28.48
C ILE A 22 25.97 2.94 28.12
N GLY A 23 24.89 3.48 27.53
CA GLY A 23 24.79 4.90 27.17
C GLY A 23 23.39 5.47 27.42
N PHE A 24 23.24 6.13 28.57
CA PHE A 24 22.29 7.20 28.92
C PHE A 24 20.85 7.15 28.38
N VAL A 25 19.92 6.66 29.22
CA VAL A 25 18.48 6.94 29.12
C VAL A 25 18.11 7.92 30.23
N PRO A 26 17.71 9.17 29.94
CA PRO A 26 17.06 10.00 30.94
C PRO A 26 15.66 9.45 31.19
N ALA A 27 15.43 8.97 32.40
CA ALA A 27 14.12 8.55 32.86
C ALA A 27 13.31 9.77 33.37
N LEU A 28 11.98 9.63 33.25
CA LEU A 28 10.92 10.30 34.01
C LEU A 28 10.31 11.58 33.40
N VAL A 29 9.28 11.40 32.58
CA VAL A 29 8.02 12.15 32.78
C VAL A 29 6.87 11.15 32.93
N ARG A 30 6.17 11.32 34.03
CA ARG A 30 5.15 10.45 34.61
C ARG A 30 3.82 10.70 33.88
N ALA A 31 3.42 9.83 32.96
CA ALA A 31 2.04 9.80 32.46
C ALA A 31 1.13 9.36 33.60
N GLN A 32 0.44 10.32 34.22
CA GLN A 32 -0.60 10.08 35.22
C GLN A 32 -1.96 10.19 34.54
N THR A 33 -2.68 9.08 34.48
CA THR A 33 -4.15 8.98 34.37
C THR A 33 -4.53 7.77 35.23
N PRO A 34 -5.67 7.73 35.96
CA PRO A 34 -6.99 8.37 35.69
C PRO A 34 -7.54 9.12 36.95
N ALA A 35 -8.71 9.77 37.03
CA ALA A 35 -10.07 9.45 36.61
C ALA A 35 -11.02 10.70 36.78
N PRO A 36 -12.36 10.56 36.71
CA PRO A 36 -13.24 11.11 35.68
C PRO A 36 -13.98 12.41 36.09
N ALA A 37 -14.33 13.25 35.11
CA ALA A 37 -15.43 14.19 35.22
C ALA A 37 -16.04 14.45 33.83
N ALA A 38 -17.21 13.85 33.58
CA ALA A 38 -18.19 14.36 32.63
C ALA A 38 -19.26 15.12 33.43
N PRO A 39 -20.09 16.02 32.85
CA PRO A 39 -20.24 16.33 31.43
C PRO A 39 -20.26 17.84 31.09
N ALA A 40 -19.94 18.19 29.84
CA ALA A 40 -20.59 19.28 29.12
C ALA A 40 -20.37 19.06 27.62
N ALA A 41 -21.35 18.43 26.98
CA ALA A 41 -21.41 18.29 25.54
C ALA A 41 -21.51 19.67 24.89
N THR A 42 -20.45 20.09 24.23
CA THR A 42 -20.52 20.98 23.07
C THR A 42 -19.92 20.20 21.93
N GLY A 43 -20.80 19.62 21.10
CA GLY A 43 -20.42 18.93 19.89
C GLY A 43 -19.75 19.92 18.94
N ASN A 44 -18.43 19.82 18.84
CA ASN A 44 -17.75 20.12 17.60
C ASN A 44 -17.48 18.75 16.98
N GLU A 45 -18.21 18.42 15.92
CA GLU A 45 -17.76 17.44 14.94
C GLU A 45 -16.35 17.88 14.52
N GLN A 46 -15.34 17.26 15.11
CA GLN A 46 -13.98 17.32 14.61
C GLN A 46 -14.02 16.59 13.29
N GLU A 47 -14.18 17.35 12.21
CA GLU A 47 -13.82 16.95 10.87
C GLU A 47 -12.40 16.42 10.94
N GLN A 48 -12.28 15.10 11.03
CA GLN A 48 -11.00 14.42 11.14
C GLN A 48 -10.29 14.64 9.82
N ALA A 49 -9.44 15.67 9.78
CA ALA A 49 -8.65 16.00 8.61
C ALA A 49 -7.96 14.72 8.13
N ALA A 50 -8.16 14.39 6.85
CA ALA A 50 -7.58 13.21 6.24
C ALA A 50 -6.07 13.19 6.54
N PRO A 51 -5.48 12.01 6.82
CA PRO A 51 -4.06 11.91 7.10
C PRO A 51 -3.26 12.55 5.96
N PRO A 52 -2.14 13.23 6.27
CA PRO A 52 -1.35 13.93 5.27
C PRO A 52 -0.89 12.95 4.19
N VAL A 53 -1.27 13.22 2.94
CA VAL A 53 -0.79 12.49 1.77
C VAL A 53 0.64 12.93 1.49
N ASP A 54 1.54 11.98 1.24
CA ASP A 54 2.86 12.31 0.73
C ASP A 54 2.69 13.00 -0.64
N PRO A 55 3.03 14.30 -0.76
CA PRO A 55 2.82 15.03 -2.00
C PRO A 55 3.63 14.45 -3.17
N SER A 56 4.71 13.71 -2.89
CA SER A 56 5.51 13.04 -3.91
C SER A 56 4.78 11.84 -4.55
N PHE A 57 3.83 11.22 -3.83
CA PHE A 57 3.05 10.07 -4.29
C PHE A 57 1.54 10.27 -4.16
N SER A 58 1.07 11.41 -4.69
CA SER A 58 -0.36 11.68 -4.87
C SER A 58 -0.90 11.12 -6.19
N ALA A 59 -2.21 10.93 -6.29
CA ALA A 59 -2.86 10.54 -7.55
C ALA A 59 -2.58 11.55 -8.66
N TRP A 60 -2.47 12.84 -8.31
CA TRP A 60 -2.10 13.89 -9.27
C TRP A 60 -0.68 13.69 -9.81
N SER A 61 0.33 13.50 -8.94
CA SER A 61 1.73 13.36 -9.38
C SER A 61 1.92 12.10 -10.22
N LEU A 62 1.29 10.99 -9.84
CA LEU A 62 1.33 9.76 -10.63
C LEU A 62 0.64 9.95 -12.00
N ALA A 63 -0.53 10.58 -12.05
CA ALA A 63 -1.23 10.83 -13.32
C ALA A 63 -0.42 11.74 -14.26
N GLN A 64 0.30 12.74 -13.74
CA GLN A 64 1.22 13.53 -14.56
C GLN A 64 2.38 12.68 -15.09
N GLN A 65 2.99 11.86 -14.23
CA GLN A 65 4.08 10.95 -14.64
C GLN A 65 3.62 9.96 -15.72
N CYS A 66 2.40 9.44 -15.63
CA CYS A 66 1.84 8.52 -16.62
C CYS A 66 1.49 9.17 -17.96
N ARG A 67 1.16 10.46 -17.96
CA ARG A 67 0.90 11.26 -19.17
C ARG A 67 2.17 11.74 -19.88
N ASP A 68 3.29 11.71 -19.18
CA ASP A 68 4.57 12.12 -19.76
C ASP A 68 4.94 11.19 -20.93
N LYS A 69 5.47 11.79 -21.99
CA LYS A 69 5.96 11.07 -23.18
C LYS A 69 7.43 10.67 -23.04
N ASP A 70 8.10 11.06 -21.97
CA ASP A 70 9.42 10.56 -21.64
C ASP A 70 9.38 9.08 -21.27
N ASN A 71 10.28 8.30 -21.86
CA ASN A 71 10.36 6.85 -21.64
C ASN A 71 10.67 6.50 -20.18
N ASN A 72 11.47 7.32 -19.48
CA ASN A 72 11.80 7.04 -18.08
C ASN A 72 10.61 7.33 -17.17
N ALA A 73 9.94 8.47 -17.36
CA ALA A 73 8.71 8.80 -16.63
C ALA A 73 7.62 7.74 -16.86
N HIS A 74 7.44 7.31 -18.11
CA HIS A 74 6.48 6.27 -18.44
C HIS A 74 6.83 4.91 -17.79
N ALA A 75 8.11 4.51 -17.83
CA ALA A 75 8.56 3.29 -17.15
C ALA A 75 8.38 3.35 -15.63
N GLN A 76 8.60 4.53 -15.01
CA GLN A 76 8.36 4.77 -13.59
C GLN A 76 6.87 4.65 -13.26
N CYS A 77 5.98 5.24 -14.08
CA CYS A 77 4.53 5.09 -13.92
C CYS A 77 4.11 3.62 -13.99
N ILE A 78 4.56 2.87 -15.00
CA ILE A 78 4.25 1.43 -15.13
C ILE A 78 4.74 0.66 -13.89
N GLY A 79 5.95 0.96 -13.41
CA GLY A 79 6.52 0.36 -12.22
C GLY A 79 5.69 0.65 -10.96
N ALA A 80 5.27 1.91 -10.78
CA ALA A 80 4.44 2.34 -9.66
C ALA A 80 3.07 1.63 -9.67
N ILE A 81 2.35 1.67 -10.79
CA ILE A 81 1.04 1.02 -10.94
C ILE A 81 1.15 -0.49 -10.69
N ARG A 82 2.17 -1.15 -11.28
CA ARG A 82 2.43 -2.57 -11.03
C ARG A 82 2.70 -2.85 -9.54
N GLY A 83 3.47 -1.99 -8.88
CA GLY A 83 3.78 -2.10 -7.46
C GLY A 83 2.54 -2.03 -6.58
N VAL A 84 1.66 -1.06 -6.83
CA VAL A 84 0.38 -0.90 -6.12
C VAL A 84 -0.50 -2.14 -6.28
N ILE A 85 -0.67 -2.61 -7.53
CA ILE A 85 -1.51 -3.77 -7.84
C ILE A 85 -1.00 -5.02 -7.12
N HIS A 86 0.30 -5.33 -7.24
CA HIS A 86 0.85 -6.51 -6.59
C HIS A 86 0.83 -6.40 -5.07
N GLY A 87 1.14 -5.23 -4.52
CA GLY A 87 1.02 -4.98 -3.07
C GLY A 87 -0.39 -5.25 -2.57
N TYR A 88 -1.40 -4.79 -3.31
CA TYR A 88 -2.80 -5.05 -2.98
C TYR A 88 -3.16 -6.54 -3.08
N GLN A 89 -2.78 -7.22 -4.17
CA GLN A 89 -3.02 -8.66 -4.34
C GLN A 89 -2.39 -9.48 -3.19
N TYR A 90 -1.16 -9.16 -2.79
CA TYR A 90 -0.53 -9.78 -1.63
C TYR A 90 -1.26 -9.46 -0.32
N GLY A 91 -1.75 -8.23 -0.16
CA GLY A 91 -2.57 -7.83 0.98
C GLY A 91 -3.85 -8.65 1.10
N VAL A 92 -4.57 -8.86 -0.01
CA VAL A 92 -5.81 -9.67 -0.05
C VAL A 92 -5.51 -11.13 0.30
N LEU A 93 -4.44 -11.72 -0.24
CA LEU A 93 -4.01 -13.07 0.11
C LEU A 93 -3.65 -13.21 1.59
N PHE A 94 -2.88 -12.25 2.11
CA PHE A 94 -2.51 -12.21 3.53
C PHE A 94 -3.74 -12.15 4.43
N LEU A 95 -4.74 -11.33 4.08
CA LEU A 95 -6.00 -11.25 4.81
C LEU A 95 -6.79 -12.56 4.73
N GLY A 96 -6.82 -13.22 3.58
CA GLY A 96 -7.46 -14.53 3.43
C GLY A 96 -6.86 -15.60 4.36
N GLU A 97 -5.53 -15.64 4.48
CA GLU A 97 -4.84 -16.61 5.34
C GLU A 97 -4.95 -16.27 6.84
N ARG A 98 -4.93 -14.98 7.20
CA ARG A 98 -4.84 -14.55 8.61
C ARG A 98 -6.16 -14.23 9.27
N ALA A 99 -7.10 -13.66 8.54
CA ALA A 99 -8.35 -13.15 9.11
C ALA A 99 -9.50 -14.17 9.06
N ALA A 100 -9.27 -15.38 8.51
CA ALA A 100 -10.32 -16.35 8.22
C ALA A 100 -11.53 -15.68 7.53
N LEU A 101 -11.25 -14.68 6.69
CA LEU A 101 -12.30 -14.00 5.95
C LEU A 101 -12.97 -15.07 5.09
N PRO A 102 -14.31 -15.23 5.20
CA PRO A 102 -14.98 -16.21 4.38
C PRO A 102 -14.75 -15.84 2.91
N ALA A 103 -14.65 -16.87 2.06
CA ALA A 103 -14.15 -16.72 0.68
C ALA A 103 -14.92 -15.66 -0.14
N ASN A 104 -16.19 -15.44 0.18
CA ASN A 104 -17.02 -14.40 -0.43
C ASN A 104 -16.51 -12.98 -0.15
N GLU A 105 -15.97 -12.70 1.04
CA GLU A 105 -15.44 -11.37 1.37
C GLU A 105 -14.09 -11.11 0.70
N THR A 106 -13.24 -12.12 0.60
CA THR A 106 -11.97 -12.01 -0.14
C THR A 106 -12.22 -11.87 -1.65
N GLN A 107 -13.24 -12.52 -2.21
CA GLN A 107 -13.61 -12.37 -3.61
C GLN A 107 -14.07 -10.94 -3.95
N ARG A 108 -14.87 -10.30 -3.08
CA ARG A 108 -15.35 -8.91 -3.28
C ARG A 108 -14.24 -7.88 -3.39
N VAL A 109 -13.09 -8.14 -2.78
CA VAL A 109 -11.92 -7.25 -2.80
C VAL A 109 -10.82 -7.79 -3.71
N SER A 110 -11.08 -8.84 -4.50
CA SER A 110 -10.10 -9.40 -5.42
C SER A 110 -10.15 -8.71 -6.79
N LEU A 111 -8.99 -8.66 -7.45
CA LEU A 111 -8.84 -8.10 -8.80
C LEU A 111 -8.62 -9.22 -9.82
N CYS A 112 -9.37 -9.18 -10.93
CA CYS A 112 -9.39 -10.21 -11.96
C CYS A 112 -8.49 -9.83 -13.15
N LEU A 113 -7.18 -9.76 -12.90
CA LEU A 113 -6.19 -9.21 -13.85
C LEU A 113 -5.54 -10.23 -14.79
N ARG A 114 -6.12 -11.42 -14.94
CA ARG A 114 -5.52 -12.48 -15.75
C ARG A 114 -5.55 -12.10 -17.24
N GLY A 115 -4.38 -11.87 -17.82
CA GLY A 115 -4.23 -11.49 -19.23
C GLY A 115 -4.43 -9.99 -19.49
N VAL A 116 -4.62 -9.18 -18.44
CA VAL A 116 -4.73 -7.72 -18.55
C VAL A 116 -3.31 -7.13 -18.61
N PRO A 117 -2.94 -6.42 -19.70
CA PRO A 117 -1.65 -5.78 -19.79
C PRO A 117 -1.61 -4.54 -18.87
N VAL A 118 -0.50 -4.34 -18.16
CA VAL A 118 -0.35 -3.18 -17.25
C VAL A 118 -0.52 -1.85 -18.00
N SER A 119 -0.16 -1.79 -19.28
CA SER A 119 -0.36 -0.60 -20.11
C SER A 119 -1.83 -0.21 -20.24
N SER A 120 -2.77 -1.16 -20.35
CA SER A 120 -4.20 -0.80 -20.42
C SER A 120 -4.68 -0.25 -19.09
N ILE A 121 -4.18 -0.78 -17.97
CA ILE A 121 -4.49 -0.27 -16.63
C ILE A 121 -3.95 1.16 -16.46
N VAL A 122 -2.79 1.47 -17.05
CA VAL A 122 -2.26 2.84 -17.07
C VAL A 122 -3.19 3.76 -17.85
N ASP A 123 -3.61 3.34 -19.05
CA ASP A 123 -4.51 4.13 -19.91
C ASP A 123 -5.86 4.39 -19.21
N GLU A 124 -6.44 3.36 -18.60
CA GLU A 124 -7.67 3.44 -17.79
C GLU A 124 -7.50 4.40 -16.61
N PHE A 125 -6.40 4.26 -15.84
CA PHE A 125 -6.11 5.16 -14.72
C PHE A 125 -5.98 6.61 -15.16
N VAL A 126 -5.28 6.88 -16.27
CA VAL A 126 -5.13 8.25 -16.80
C VAL A 126 -6.48 8.80 -17.26
N ALA A 127 -7.32 7.96 -17.89
CA ALA A 127 -8.66 8.34 -18.32
C ALA A 127 -9.57 8.66 -17.13
N ASP A 128 -9.58 7.83 -16.10
CA ASP A 128 -10.38 8.03 -14.88
C ASP A 128 -9.90 9.27 -14.11
N ALA A 129 -8.59 9.45 -13.96
CA ALA A 129 -8.01 10.62 -13.32
C ALA A 129 -8.39 11.92 -14.03
N ALA A 130 -8.56 11.90 -15.36
CA ALA A 130 -8.99 13.09 -16.11
C ALA A 130 -10.43 13.52 -15.82
N GLN A 131 -11.25 12.66 -15.18
CA GLN A 131 -12.61 13.00 -14.76
C GLN A 131 -12.69 13.62 -13.36
N VAL A 132 -11.57 13.63 -12.62
CA VAL A 132 -11.49 14.13 -11.25
C VAL A 132 -10.77 15.47 -11.23
N SER A 133 -11.19 16.39 -10.36
CA SER A 133 -10.51 17.70 -10.23
C SER A 133 -9.09 17.55 -9.67
N ASP A 134 -8.17 18.39 -10.15
CA ASP A 134 -6.77 18.42 -9.72
C ASP A 134 -6.62 18.53 -8.19
N ASP A 135 -7.45 19.35 -7.53
CA ASP A 135 -7.38 19.53 -6.07
C ASP A 135 -7.76 18.25 -5.31
N SER A 136 -8.73 17.49 -5.83
CA SER A 136 -9.09 16.19 -5.26
C SER A 136 -7.98 15.16 -5.49
N LEU A 137 -7.39 15.14 -6.70
CA LEU A 137 -6.27 14.24 -7.00
C LEU A 137 -5.04 14.51 -6.13
N LYS A 138 -4.72 15.78 -5.85
CA LYS A 138 -3.58 16.15 -4.97
C LYS A 138 -3.77 15.69 -3.53
N ARG A 139 -5.02 15.61 -3.06
CA ARG A 139 -5.39 15.12 -1.72
C ARG A 139 -5.66 13.62 -1.66
N THR A 140 -5.54 12.91 -2.79
CA THR A 140 -5.77 11.47 -2.86
C THR A 140 -4.43 10.76 -2.99
N PRO A 141 -4.10 9.78 -2.11
CA PRO A 141 -2.94 8.93 -2.30
C PRO A 141 -3.00 8.19 -3.64
N ALA A 142 -1.86 8.05 -4.33
CA ALA A 142 -1.83 7.38 -5.61
C ALA A 142 -2.37 5.94 -5.55
N GLU A 143 -2.09 5.21 -4.47
CA GLU A 143 -2.56 3.84 -4.26
C GLU A 143 -4.09 3.76 -4.26
N VAL A 144 -4.74 4.72 -3.57
CA VAL A 144 -6.20 4.74 -3.44
C VAL A 144 -6.84 5.00 -4.80
N ALA A 145 -6.32 5.97 -5.57
CA ALA A 145 -6.86 6.28 -6.89
C ALA A 145 -6.62 5.15 -7.90
N VAL A 146 -5.42 4.56 -7.91
CA VAL A 146 -5.10 3.41 -8.76
C VAL A 146 -6.02 2.24 -8.45
N LEU A 147 -6.14 1.84 -7.18
CA LEU A 147 -7.01 0.72 -6.81
C LEU A 147 -8.47 1.00 -7.10
N GLY A 148 -8.94 2.25 -6.93
CA GLY A 148 -10.28 2.66 -7.32
C GLY A 148 -10.55 2.47 -8.82
N SER A 149 -9.61 2.92 -9.67
CA SER A 149 -9.67 2.72 -11.12
C SER A 149 -9.63 1.22 -11.48
N VAL A 150 -8.70 0.45 -10.92
CA VAL A 150 -8.61 -0.99 -11.23
C VAL A 150 -9.86 -1.75 -10.77
N HIS A 151 -10.48 -1.38 -9.64
CA HIS A 151 -11.75 -1.99 -9.22
C HIS A 151 -12.92 -1.62 -10.14
N LEU A 152 -12.94 -0.40 -10.70
CA LEU A 152 -13.96 0.03 -11.65
C LEU A 152 -13.95 -0.84 -12.91
N HIS A 153 -12.77 -1.24 -13.39
CA HIS A 153 -12.61 -1.95 -14.67
C HIS A 153 -12.39 -3.46 -14.51
N HIS A 154 -11.83 -3.94 -13.39
CA HIS A 154 -11.31 -5.31 -13.23
C HIS A 154 -11.68 -6.00 -11.92
N ALA A 155 -12.79 -5.63 -11.27
CA ALA A 155 -13.30 -6.36 -10.11
C ALA A 155 -13.67 -7.82 -10.47
N CYS A 156 -13.44 -8.75 -9.56
CA CYS A 156 -13.94 -10.11 -9.70
C CYS A 156 -15.43 -10.21 -9.36
N ASN A 157 -16.21 -10.84 -10.26
CA ASN A 157 -17.62 -11.16 -10.05
C ASN A 157 -17.83 -12.64 -9.72
#